data_AF-A0A1I2CW80-F1
#
_entry.id   AF-A0A1I2CW80-F1
#
_cell.length_a   1.000
_cell.length_b   1.000
_cell.length_c   1.000
_cell.angle_alpha   90.00
_cell.angle_beta   90.00
_cell.angle_gamma   90.00
#
_symmetry.space_group_name_H-M   'P 1'
#
loop_
_entity.id
_entity.type
_entity.pdbx_description
1 polymer ?
#
loop_
_entity_poly.entity_id
_entity_poly.type
_entity_poly.pdbx_seq_one_letter_code
_entity_poly.pdbx_strand_id
1 'polypeptide(L)'
;MYHYRPYQPRVTYAQPVSVLQNLMGRHIQFYGDVTGRTYIGRLIFVGDTGDPATDYIEVEVYLPPDNRLQVMTFYTHQISEAVPYTGPIPPYQPAPPPSPAPSPSPGAGSGPGNGTGSWSFPWWWMNRNSF
;
A
#
# COMPACT_ATOMS: atom_id res chain seq x y z
N MET A 1 13.21 -34.82 14.16
CA MET A 1 12.08 -34.55 15.07
C MET A 1 11.38 -33.29 14.58
N TYR A 2 10.29 -33.44 13.82
CA TYR A 2 9.52 -32.30 13.32
C TYR A 2 8.77 -31.68 14.50
N HIS A 3 9.13 -30.46 14.86
CA HIS A 3 8.40 -29.70 15.87
C HIS A 3 7.14 -29.14 15.21
N TYR A 4 6.02 -29.86 15.36
CA TYR A 4 4.70 -29.26 15.14
C TYR A 4 4.50 -28.19 16.20
N ARG A 5 4.54 -26.91 15.79
CA ARG A 5 4.04 -25.84 16.64
C ARG A 5 2.54 -26.06 16.82
N PRO A 6 2.02 -26.04 18.05
CA PRO A 6 0.59 -26.22 18.29
C PRO A 6 -0.19 -25.13 17.55
N TYR A 7 -1.27 -25.56 16.90
CA TYR A 7 -2.29 -24.70 16.31
C TYR A 7 -2.81 -23.79 17.44
N GLN A 8 -2.39 -22.53 17.45
CA GLN A 8 -3.00 -21.55 18.35
C GLN A 8 -4.44 -21.32 17.84
N PRO A 9 -5.46 -21.44 18.70
CA PRO A 9 -6.82 -21.08 18.32
C PRO A 9 -6.81 -19.61 17.91
N ARG A 10 -7.05 -19.35 16.62
CA ARG A 10 -7.17 -18.00 16.09
C ARG A 10 -8.45 -17.39 16.64
N VAL A 11 -8.32 -16.70 17.75
CA VAL A 11 -9.29 -15.68 18.09
C VAL A 11 -9.13 -14.62 17.02
N THR A 12 -10.11 -14.53 16.12
CA THR A 12 -10.29 -13.45 15.16
C THR A 12 -10.48 -12.16 15.95
N TYR A 13 -9.39 -11.59 16.46
CA TYR A 13 -9.42 -10.35 17.20
C TYR A 13 -9.12 -9.24 16.19
N ALA A 14 -10.15 -8.52 15.77
CA ALA A 14 -9.96 -7.29 15.02
C ALA A 14 -9.03 -6.39 15.84
N GLN A 15 -7.86 -6.08 15.31
CA GLN A 15 -6.93 -5.21 16.02
C GLN A 15 -7.55 -3.82 16.21
N PRO A 16 -7.36 -3.18 17.38
CA PRO A 16 -7.80 -1.81 17.56
C PRO A 16 -7.11 -0.91 16.54
N VAL A 17 -7.89 -0.13 15.81
CA VAL A 17 -7.40 0.87 14.84
C VAL A 17 -6.34 1.78 15.47
N SER A 18 -6.50 2.17 16.73
CA SER A 18 -5.55 3.01 17.47
C SER A 18 -4.15 2.38 17.61
N VAL A 19 -4.07 1.05 17.75
CA VAL A 19 -2.78 0.34 17.78
C VAL A 19 -2.13 0.39 16.40
N LEU A 20 -2.91 0.14 15.35
CA LEU A 20 -2.43 0.20 13.97
C LEU A 20 -1.98 1.60 13.57
N GLN A 21 -2.69 2.65 14.00
CA GLN A 21 -2.29 4.04 13.77
C GLN A 21 -0.92 4.36 14.40
N ASN A 22 -0.61 3.83 15.58
CA ASN A 22 0.72 4.00 16.21
C ASN A 22 1.85 3.28 15.46
N LEU A 23 1.50 2.31 14.61
CA LEU A 23 2.44 1.57 13.75
C LEU A 23 2.58 2.21 12.37
N MET A 24 1.92 3.34 12.11
CA MET A 24 1.95 3.95 10.78
C MET A 24 3.36 4.34 10.35
N GLY A 25 3.68 4.04 9.08
CA GLY A 25 5.00 4.25 8.49
C GLY A 25 6.06 3.26 8.95
N ARG A 26 5.76 2.38 9.91
CA ARG A 26 6.71 1.36 10.41
C ARG A 26 6.61 0.07 9.61
N HIS A 27 7.72 -0.66 9.61
CA HIS A 27 7.73 -2.05 9.19
C HIS A 27 7.04 -2.91 10.23
N ILE A 28 6.08 -3.71 9.77
CA ILE A 28 5.27 -4.60 10.57
C ILE A 28 5.33 -6.02 10.02
N GLN A 29 5.06 -6.97 10.91
CA GLN A 29 4.82 -8.36 10.58
C GLN A 29 3.44 -8.76 11.08
N PHE A 30 2.67 -9.46 10.26
CA PHE A 30 1.37 -10.01 10.61
C PHE A 30 1.09 -11.28 9.81
N TYR A 31 0.14 -12.09 10.27
CA TYR A 31 -0.36 -13.26 9.55
C TYR A 31 -1.68 -12.93 8.88
N GLY A 32 -1.80 -13.17 7.57
CA GLY A 32 -3.06 -13.01 6.84
C GLY A 32 -3.87 -14.31 6.88
N ASP A 33 -5.01 -14.28 7.56
CA ASP A 33 -5.81 -15.47 7.83
C ASP A 33 -6.36 -16.13 6.57
N VAL A 34 -6.88 -15.32 5.65
CA VAL A 34 -7.44 -15.76 4.37
C VAL A 34 -6.37 -16.39 3.47
N THR A 35 -5.19 -15.78 3.45
CA THR A 35 -4.09 -16.20 2.56
C THR A 35 -3.24 -17.33 3.14
N GLY A 36 -3.32 -17.53 4.46
CA GLY A 36 -2.53 -18.52 5.17
C GLY A 36 -1.03 -18.19 5.22
N ARG A 37 -0.64 -16.92 5.11
CA ARG A 37 0.76 -16.49 4.98
C ARG A 37 1.14 -15.39 5.98
N THR A 38 2.40 -15.37 6.37
CA THR A 38 2.99 -14.26 7.11
C THR A 38 3.47 -13.20 6.12
N TYR A 39 3.08 -11.96 6.38
CA TYR A 39 3.51 -10.80 5.64
C TYR A 39 4.48 -9.97 6.45
N ILE A 40 5.47 -9.41 5.75
CA ILE A 40 6.35 -8.37 6.25
C ILE A 40 6.15 -7.21 5.29
N GLY A 41 5.96 -6.00 5.82
CA GLY A 41 5.71 -4.84 4.99
C GLY A 41 5.69 -3.55 5.77
N ARG A 42 5.61 -2.42 5.07
CA ARG A 42 5.45 -1.11 5.70
C ARG A 42 3.97 -0.72 5.73
N LEU A 43 3.46 -0.38 6.92
CA LEU A 43 2.09 0.09 7.07
C LEU A 43 1.98 1.51 6.50
N ILE A 44 1.16 1.71 5.45
CA ILE A 44 1.06 2.99 4.73
C ILE A 44 -0.31 3.65 4.87
N PHE A 45 -1.35 2.88 5.19
CA PHE A 45 -2.66 3.44 5.53
C PHE A 45 -3.41 2.58 6.56
N VAL A 46 -4.25 3.22 7.37
CA VAL A 46 -5.22 2.58 8.26
C VAL A 46 -6.58 3.23 7.98
N GLY A 47 -7.52 2.46 7.44
CA GLY A 47 -8.89 2.85 7.19
C GLY A 47 -9.78 2.48 8.37
N ASP A 48 -10.33 3.51 9.02
CA ASP A 48 -11.36 3.39 10.05
C ASP A 48 -12.71 3.78 9.46
N THR A 49 -13.62 2.83 9.43
CA THR A 49 -14.98 2.97 8.90
C THR A 49 -16.03 3.07 10.01
N GLY A 50 -15.61 2.91 11.28
CA GLY A 50 -16.49 2.78 12.44
C GLY A 50 -17.10 1.38 12.61
N ASP A 51 -16.82 0.44 11.70
CA ASP A 51 -17.21 -0.97 11.79
C ASP A 51 -15.98 -1.88 11.65
N PRO A 52 -15.64 -2.68 12.69
CA PRO A 52 -14.47 -3.57 12.66
C PRO A 52 -14.53 -4.64 11.56
N ALA A 53 -15.71 -4.92 11.00
CA ALA A 53 -15.84 -5.83 9.86
C ALA A 53 -15.36 -5.21 8.54
N THR A 54 -15.36 -3.87 8.42
CA THR A 54 -14.96 -3.15 7.20
C THR A 54 -13.69 -2.33 7.36
N ASP A 55 -13.20 -2.16 8.58
CA ASP A 55 -11.89 -1.57 8.85
C ASP A 55 -10.78 -2.34 8.13
N TYR A 56 -9.81 -1.59 7.61
CA TYR A 56 -8.75 -2.16 6.77
C TYR A 56 -7.43 -1.42 6.96
N ILE A 57 -6.36 -2.05 6.50
CA ILE A 57 -5.03 -1.47 6.38
C ILE A 57 -4.52 -1.62 4.97
N GLU A 58 -3.68 -0.68 4.54
CA GLU A 58 -2.87 -0.85 3.35
C GLU A 58 -1.40 -0.99 3.76
N VAL A 59 -0.75 -2.00 3.21
CA VAL A 59 0.62 -2.35 3.53
C VAL A 59 1.41 -2.49 2.23
N GLU A 60 2.57 -1.86 2.17
CA GLU A 60 3.60 -2.16 1.18
C GLU A 60 4.31 -3.46 1.58
N VAL A 61 3.83 -4.58 1.05
CA VAL A 61 4.28 -5.92 1.38
C VAL A 61 5.51 -6.30 0.54
N TYR A 62 6.49 -6.91 1.20
CA TYR A 62 7.60 -7.59 0.54
C TYR A 62 7.16 -8.99 0.09
N LEU A 63 7.08 -9.22 -1.22
CA LEU A 63 6.69 -10.51 -1.78
C LEU A 63 7.92 -11.22 -2.39
N PRO A 64 8.50 -12.21 -1.68
CA PRO A 64 9.40 -13.17 -2.32
C PRO A 64 8.59 -14.16 -3.18
N PRO A 65 9.12 -14.64 -4.33
CA PRO A 65 10.50 -14.51 -4.81
C PRO A 65 10.79 -13.27 -5.67
N ASP A 66 9.77 -12.49 -6.01
CA ASP A 66 9.88 -11.44 -7.03
C ASP A 66 10.66 -10.20 -6.55
N ASN A 67 10.99 -10.12 -5.25
CA ASN A 67 11.65 -8.97 -4.62
C ASN A 67 10.97 -7.64 -4.98
N ARG A 68 9.65 -7.67 -5.12
CA ARG A 68 8.84 -6.48 -5.39
C ARG A 68 8.11 -6.06 -4.11
N LEU A 69 7.96 -4.75 -3.98
CA LEU A 69 6.98 -4.15 -3.09
C LEU A 69 5.64 -4.11 -3.80
N GLN A 70 4.59 -4.60 -3.13
CA GLN A 70 3.22 -4.47 -3.59
C GLN A 70 2.37 -3.86 -2.48
N VAL A 71 1.57 -2.85 -2.84
CA VAL A 71 0.54 -2.34 -1.93
C VAL A 71 -0.61 -3.34 -1.91
N MET A 72 -0.93 -3.83 -0.71
CA MET A 72 -2.01 -4.78 -0.48
C MET A 72 -2.93 -4.25 0.61
N THR A 73 -4.23 -4.43 0.40
CA THR A 73 -5.27 -4.10 1.37
C THR A 73 -5.64 -5.35 2.17
N PHE A 74 -5.68 -5.22 3.49
CA PHE A 74 -6.12 -6.29 4.39
C PHE A 74 -7.18 -5.76 5.33
N TYR A 75 -8.28 -6.49 5.49
CA TYR A 75 -9.25 -6.15 6.53
C TYR A 75 -8.69 -6.53 7.90
N THR A 76 -8.90 -5.68 8.91
CA THR A 76 -8.32 -5.84 10.25
C THR A 76 -8.80 -7.11 10.94
N HIS A 77 -10.01 -7.58 10.63
CA HIS A 77 -10.56 -8.84 11.13
C HIS A 77 -10.00 -10.09 10.42
N GLN A 78 -9.19 -9.92 9.36
CA GLN A 78 -8.62 -11.03 8.58
C GLN A 78 -7.12 -11.22 8.83
N ILE A 79 -6.57 -10.49 9.79
CA ILE A 79 -5.15 -10.55 10.11
C ILE A 79 -4.98 -10.83 11.60
N SER A 80 -3.86 -11.48 11.93
CA SER A 80 -3.39 -11.55 13.31
C SER A 80 -2.96 -10.17 13.79
N GLU A 81 -2.53 -10.11 15.05
CA GLU A 81 -1.86 -8.93 15.57
C GLU A 81 -0.66 -8.54 14.70
N ALA A 82 -0.68 -7.33 14.15
CA ALA A 82 0.46 -6.65 13.55
C ALA A 82 1.42 -6.18 14.64
N VAL A 83 2.66 -6.64 14.53
CA VAL A 83 3.74 -6.30 15.45
C VAL A 83 4.87 -5.58 14.71
N PRO A 84 5.62 -4.68 15.36
CA PRO A 84 6.80 -4.06 14.76
C PRO A 84 7.80 -5.14 14.31
N TYR A 85 8.24 -5.06 13.06
CA TYR A 85 9.27 -5.94 12.53
C TYR A 85 10.66 -5.36 12.82
N THR A 86 11.53 -6.15 13.45
CA THR A 86 12.89 -5.75 13.84
C THR A 86 14.00 -6.50 13.10
N GLY A 87 13.63 -7.40 12.20
CA GLY A 87 14.58 -8.17 11.40
C GLY A 87 15.11 -7.39 10.18
N PRO A 88 16.00 -8.00 9.39
CA PRO A 88 16.49 -7.41 8.15
C PRO A 88 15.34 -7.28 7.14
N ILE A 89 15.17 -6.08 6.59
CA ILE A 89 14.20 -5.84 5.52
C ILE A 89 14.64 -6.62 4.27
N PRO A 90 13.78 -7.45 3.66
CA PRO A 90 14.11 -8.16 2.43
C PRO A 90 14.56 -7.17 1.33
N PRO A 91 15.61 -7.49 0.55
CA PRO A 91 16.00 -6.64 -0.57
C PRO A 91 14.85 -6.57 -1.57
N TYR A 92 14.52 -5.36 -2.02
CA TYR A 92 13.48 -5.12 -3.01
C TYR A 92 14.02 -4.23 -4.12
N GLN A 93 13.54 -4.46 -5.33
CA GLN A 93 13.84 -3.61 -6.47
C GLN A 93 12.77 -2.53 -6.58
N PRO A 94 13.14 -1.24 -6.53
CA PRO A 94 12.21 -0.15 -6.83
C PRO A 94 11.63 -0.35 -8.23
N ALA A 95 10.36 0.01 -8.42
CA ALA A 95 9.78 0.01 -9.76
C ALA A 95 10.61 0.90 -10.69
N PRO A 96 10.86 0.49 -11.95
CA PRO A 96 11.52 1.36 -12.91
C PRO A 96 10.72 2.66 -13.06
N PRO A 97 11.39 3.82 -13.23
CA PRO A 97 10.70 5.09 -13.43
C PRO A 97 9.75 5.00 -14.63
N PRO A 98 8.60 5.69 -14.61
CA PRO A 98 7.71 5.74 -15.77
C PRO A 98 8.48 6.26 -16.98
N SER A 99 8.29 5.63 -18.14
CA SER A 99 8.89 6.12 -19.40
C SER A 99 8.47 7.57 -19.63
N PRO A 100 9.39 8.46 -20.06
CA PRO A 100 9.03 9.83 -20.42
C PRO A 100 7.93 9.81 -21.48
N ALA A 101 6.91 10.66 -21.28
CA ALA A 101 5.83 10.80 -22.25
C ALA A 101 6.41 11.19 -23.63
N PRO A 102 5.84 10.69 -24.74
CA PRO A 102 6.24 11.13 -26.07
C PRO A 102 6.12 12.65 -26.15
N SER A 103 7.19 13.32 -26.61
CA SER A 103 7.15 14.77 -26.83
C SER A 103 6.01 15.09 -27.80
N PRO A 104 5.20 16.12 -27.51
CA PRO A 104 4.21 16.59 -28.48
C PRO A 104 4.94 16.98 -29.76
N SER A 105 4.57 16.35 -30.89
CA SER A 105 5.06 16.78 -32.19
C SER A 105 4.64 18.23 -32.41
N PRO A 106 5.52 19.12 -32.89
CA PRO A 106 5.13 20.47 -33.27
C PRO A 106 4.10 20.38 -34.40
N GLY A 107 2.82 20.56 -34.06
CA GLY A 107 1.76 20.69 -35.05
C GLY A 107 2.01 21.97 -35.85
N ALA A 108 2.14 21.81 -37.17
CA ALA A 108 2.27 22.91 -38.11
C ALA A 108 1.16 23.94 -37.87
N GLY A 109 1.57 25.19 -37.66
CA GLY A 109 0.67 26.31 -37.40
C GLY A 109 -0.34 26.52 -38.52
N SER A 110 -1.58 26.82 -38.14
CA SER A 110 -2.57 27.43 -39.01
C SER A 110 -3.59 28.22 -38.18
N GLY A 111 -3.38 29.54 -38.11
CA GLY A 111 -4.45 30.55 -38.00
C GLY A 111 -4.95 30.95 -36.59
N PRO A 112 -5.23 32.25 -36.34
CA PRO A 112 -5.64 32.76 -35.04
C PRO A 112 -7.16 32.68 -34.87
N GLY A 113 -7.63 31.79 -34.01
CA GLY A 113 -9.04 31.66 -33.61
C GLY A 113 -9.19 31.84 -32.11
N ASN A 114 -9.72 33.00 -31.73
CA ASN A 114 -10.13 33.35 -30.36
C ASN A 114 -11.18 32.35 -29.85
N GLY A 115 -10.90 31.62 -28.76
CA GLY A 115 -11.83 30.64 -28.22
C GLY A 115 -11.32 30.01 -26.92
N THR A 116 -11.92 30.41 -25.82
CA THR A 116 -11.80 29.88 -24.45
C THR A 116 -11.71 28.34 -24.41
N GLY A 117 -10.48 27.81 -24.36
CA GLY A 117 -10.23 26.39 -24.12
C GLY A 117 -10.28 26.11 -22.62
N SER A 118 -11.31 25.39 -22.17
CA SER A 118 -11.36 24.82 -20.84
C SER A 118 -10.22 23.81 -20.70
N TRP A 119 -9.19 24.14 -19.93
CA TRP A 119 -8.08 23.24 -19.63
C TRP A 119 -8.54 22.25 -18.56
N SER A 120 -9.05 21.09 -18.97
CA SER A 120 -9.26 19.97 -18.04
C SER A 120 -7.91 19.36 -17.69
N PHE A 121 -7.32 19.85 -16.61
CA PHE A 121 -6.17 19.19 -16.00
C PHE A 121 -6.64 17.97 -15.20
N PRO A 122 -5.98 16.82 -15.32
CA PRO A 122 -6.27 15.70 -14.45
C PRO A 122 -5.81 16.03 -13.02
N TRP A 123 -6.63 15.63 -12.02
CA TRP A 123 -6.50 15.99 -10.60
C TRP A 123 -5.12 15.77 -9.97
N TRP A 124 -4.33 14.83 -10.51
CA TRP A 124 -2.97 14.54 -10.03
C TRP A 124 -1.92 15.62 -10.36
N TRP A 125 -2.25 16.62 -11.19
CA TRP A 125 -1.35 17.72 -11.54
C TRP A 125 -1.31 18.86 -10.51
N MET A 126 -2.32 18.99 -9.64
CA MET A 126 -2.40 20.08 -8.65
C MET A 126 -1.46 19.91 -7.45
N ASN A 127 -0.90 18.71 -7.21
CA ASN A 127 -0.23 18.40 -5.94
C ASN A 127 1.31 18.33 -6.01
N ARG A 128 1.94 19.13 -6.89
CA ARG A 128 3.42 19.24 -6.95
C ARG A 128 4.00 20.63 -6.69
N ASN A 129 3.17 21.63 -6.40
CA ASN A 129 3.63 23.01 -6.22
C ASN A 129 3.25 23.63 -4.86
N SER A 130 3.31 22.84 -3.79
CA SER A 130 3.30 23.38 -2.43
C SER A 130 4.67 23.13 -1.82
N PHE A 131 5.43 24.23 -1.69
CA PHE A 131 6.73 24.35 -1.05
C PHE A 131 6.70 23.85 0.40
#